data_AF-A0A226MFR3-F1
#
_entry.id   AF-A0A226MFR3-F1
#
_cell.length_a   1.000
_cell.length_b   1.000
_cell.length_c   1.000
_cell.angle_alpha   90.00
_cell.angle_beta   90.00
_cell.angle_gamma   90.00
#
_symmetry.space_group_name_H-M   'P 1'
#
loop_
_entity.id
_entity.type
_entity.pdbx_description
1 polymer ?
#
loop_
_entity_poly.entity_id
_entity_poly.type
_entity_poly.pdbx_seq_one_letter_code
_entity_poly.pdbx_strand_id
1 'polypeptide(L)'
;MKSRKLEEDGSTGNAACLARNFYEKNISLDMSSNEVVYEPKAPILTSNGMYNTIKVIKVTKKSEATCMARLSNGNFTANSSSSEMKAEEINPTNICNTTDTSVE
;
A
#
# COMPACT_ATOMS: atom_id res chain seq x y z
N MET A 1 -11.76 -42.50 9.68
CA MET A 1 -12.01 -41.44 8.69
C MET A 1 -10.67 -40.90 8.22
N LYS A 2 -10.34 -40.99 6.93
CA LYS A 2 -9.14 -40.33 6.36
C LYS A 2 -9.45 -38.84 6.26
N SER A 3 -8.80 -38.02 7.09
CA SER A 3 -8.83 -36.57 6.96
C SER A 3 -8.18 -36.21 5.63
N ARG A 4 -8.94 -35.56 4.74
CA ARG A 4 -8.32 -34.85 3.62
C ARG A 4 -7.53 -33.72 4.26
N LYS A 5 -6.21 -33.72 4.10
CA LYS A 5 -5.42 -32.49 4.24
C LYS A 5 -6.10 -31.49 3.29
N LEU A 6 -6.72 -30.45 3.85
CA LEU A 6 -7.01 -29.26 3.06
C LEU A 6 -5.63 -28.81 2.58
N GLU A 7 -5.38 -28.95 1.29
CA GLU A 7 -4.32 -28.20 0.62
C GLU A 7 -4.54 -26.74 1.02
N GLU A 8 -3.59 -26.21 1.77
CA GLU A 8 -3.57 -24.82 2.16
C GLU A 8 -3.29 -24.02 0.88
N ASP A 9 -4.35 -23.80 0.10
CA ASP A 9 -4.29 -23.02 -1.11
C ASP A 9 -3.74 -21.66 -0.72
N GLY A 10 -2.56 -21.36 -1.25
CA GLY A 10 -1.70 -20.25 -0.88
C GLY A 10 -2.36 -18.93 -1.23
N SER A 11 -3.33 -18.52 -0.42
CA SER A 11 -4.09 -17.30 -0.64
C SER A 11 -3.11 -16.12 -0.57
N THR A 12 -2.93 -15.47 -1.71
CA THR A 12 -2.08 -14.28 -1.85
C THR A 12 -2.91 -13.03 -1.57
N GLY A 13 -2.24 -11.98 -1.11
CA GLY A 13 -2.78 -10.66 -0.87
C GLY A 13 -1.76 -9.59 -1.26
N ASN A 14 -2.10 -8.33 -1.03
CA ASN A 14 -1.22 -7.20 -1.30
C ASN A 14 -0.84 -6.52 0.02
N ALA A 15 0.43 -6.17 0.16
CA ALA A 15 0.92 -5.30 1.22
C ALA A 15 1.38 -3.98 0.61
N ALA A 16 0.98 -2.87 1.22
CA ALA A 16 1.37 -1.53 0.79
C ALA A 16 2.24 -0.87 1.85
N CYS A 17 3.34 -0.27 1.42
CA CYS A 17 4.13 0.64 2.24
C CYS A 17 3.99 2.05 1.71
N LEU A 18 3.56 2.96 2.57
CA LEU A 18 3.34 4.37 2.25
C LEU A 18 4.27 5.24 3.10
N ALA A 19 5.17 5.96 2.46
CA ALA A 19 5.90 7.06 3.09
C ALA A 19 5.20 8.37 2.74
N ARG A 20 4.90 9.18 3.77
CA ARG A 20 4.17 10.45 3.63
C ARG A 20 4.99 11.61 4.15
N ASN A 21 4.75 12.78 3.58
CA ASN A 21 5.20 14.07 4.11
C ASN A 21 6.73 14.08 4.35
N PHE A 22 7.52 13.79 3.31
CA PHE A 22 8.98 13.94 3.35
C PHE A 22 9.44 15.00 2.35
N TYR A 23 10.54 15.70 2.66
CA TYR A 23 11.05 16.78 1.80
C TYR A 23 12.00 16.29 0.71
N GLU A 24 12.76 15.22 0.98
CA GLU A 24 13.78 14.72 0.06
C GLU A 24 13.17 13.83 -1.02
N LYS A 25 13.31 14.21 -2.29
CA LYS A 25 12.81 13.40 -3.41
C LYS A 25 13.50 12.04 -3.53
N ASN A 26 14.69 11.88 -2.94
CA ASN A 26 15.47 10.66 -3.01
C ASN A 26 15.13 9.75 -1.83
N ILE A 27 14.17 8.86 -2.04
CA ILE A 27 13.75 7.83 -1.09
C ILE A 27 13.64 6.50 -1.82
N SER A 28 13.97 5.39 -1.16
CA SER A 28 13.63 4.05 -1.62
C SER A 28 12.76 3.33 -0.58
N LEU A 29 11.78 2.57 -1.05
CA LEU A 29 10.97 1.68 -0.21
C LEU A 29 11.41 0.24 -0.46
N ASP A 30 11.95 -0.39 0.57
CA ASP A 30 12.35 -1.78 0.56
C ASP A 30 11.31 -2.63 1.27
N MET A 31 10.87 -3.70 0.61
CA MET A 31 9.93 -4.67 1.16
C MET A 31 10.42 -6.08 0.83
N SER A 32 10.04 -7.05 1.66
CA SER A 32 10.60 -8.42 1.64
C SER A 32 10.23 -9.27 0.42
N SER A 33 9.26 -8.86 -0.39
CA SER A 33 8.83 -9.58 -1.60
C SER A 33 9.36 -8.93 -2.88
N ASN A 34 9.78 -9.77 -3.84
CA ASN A 34 10.26 -9.32 -5.15
C ASN A 34 9.12 -9.07 -6.15
N GLU A 35 7.89 -9.50 -5.86
CA GLU A 35 6.74 -9.30 -6.74
C GLU A 35 6.10 -7.93 -6.48
N VAL A 36 6.64 -6.91 -7.14
CA VAL A 36 6.11 -5.54 -7.09
C VAL A 36 4.86 -5.43 -7.96
N VAL A 37 3.75 -5.06 -7.34
CA VAL A 37 2.45 -4.83 -7.98
C VAL A 37 2.37 -3.39 -8.48
N TYR A 38 2.85 -2.44 -7.67
CA TYR A 38 2.84 -1.03 -8.02
C TYR A 38 3.96 -0.27 -7.29
N GLU A 39 4.70 0.53 -8.05
CA GLU A 39 5.69 1.46 -7.53
C GLU A 39 5.77 2.66 -8.49
N PRO A 40 5.51 3.90 -8.04
CA PRO A 40 5.61 5.07 -8.90
C PRO A 40 7.08 5.33 -9.24
N LYS A 41 7.35 5.76 -10.48
CA LYS A 41 8.72 6.06 -10.95
C LYS A 41 9.41 7.18 -10.15
N ALA A 42 8.64 8.06 -9.53
CA ALA A 42 9.12 9.14 -8.69
C ALA A 42 8.10 9.46 -7.58
N PRO A 43 8.53 10.01 -6.44
CA PRO A 43 7.61 10.51 -5.42
C PRO A 43 6.65 11.57 -5.95
N ILE A 44 5.43 11.55 -5.41
CA ILE A 44 4.33 12.43 -5.77
C ILE A 44 4.40 13.69 -4.90
N LEU A 45 4.51 14.86 -5.53
CA LEU A 45 4.48 16.15 -4.84
C LEU A 45 3.05 16.45 -4.37
N THR A 46 2.89 16.79 -3.10
CA THR A 46 1.62 17.21 -2.49
C THR A 46 1.47 18.73 -2.49
N SER A 47 0.24 19.22 -2.32
CA SER A 47 -0.08 20.65 -2.31
C SER A 47 0.61 21.45 -1.20
N ASN A 48 1.05 20.80 -0.13
CA ASN A 48 1.86 21.40 0.94
C ASN A 48 3.37 21.45 0.63
N GLY A 49 3.79 21.09 -0.59
CA GLY A 49 5.19 21.14 -1.03
C GLY A 49 6.06 19.96 -0.56
N MET A 50 5.47 18.95 0.05
CA MET A 50 6.15 17.72 0.47
C MET A 50 5.95 16.59 -0.56
N TYR A 51 6.63 15.48 -0.38
CA TYR A 51 6.49 14.30 -1.23
C TYR A 51 5.86 13.13 -0.48
N ASN A 52 5.15 12.30 -1.23
CA ASN A 52 4.67 10.99 -0.83
C ASN A 52 5.17 9.93 -1.81
N THR A 53 5.39 8.70 -1.36
CA THR A 53 5.63 7.56 -2.25
C THR A 53 5.04 6.29 -1.66
N ILE A 54 4.70 5.33 -2.51
CA ILE A 54 4.06 4.08 -2.12
C ILE A 54 4.68 2.92 -2.89
N LYS A 55 4.86 1.79 -2.23
CA LYS A 55 5.23 0.54 -2.87
C LYS A 55 4.24 -0.54 -2.46
N VAL A 56 3.72 -1.26 -3.44
CA VAL A 56 2.77 -2.34 -3.23
C VAL A 56 3.41 -3.63 -3.74
N ILE A 57 3.48 -4.63 -2.88
CA ILE A 57 4.00 -5.96 -3.19
C ILE A 57 2.94 -7.02 -2.97
N LYS A 58 3.08 -8.15 -3.66
CA LYS A 58 2.29 -9.33 -3.37
C LYS A 58 2.92 -10.13 -2.23
N VAL A 59 2.07 -10.59 -1.32
CA VAL A 59 2.44 -11.34 -0.12
C VAL A 59 1.52 -12.54 0.04
N THR A 60 1.92 -13.54 0.82
CA THR A 60 0.99 -14.59 1.25
C THR A 60 0.23 -14.09 2.48
N LYS A 61 -1.05 -14.46 2.64
CA LYS A 61 -1.90 -13.96 3.75
C LYS A 61 -1.35 -14.26 5.15
N LYS A 62 -0.41 -15.19 5.28
CA LYS A 62 0.23 -15.54 6.56
C LYS A 62 1.66 -15.01 6.69
N SER A 63 2.17 -14.30 5.69
CA SER A 63 3.50 -13.68 5.76
C SER A 63 3.46 -12.33 6.45
N GLU A 64 4.49 -12.06 7.24
CA GLU A 64 4.79 -10.74 7.75
C GLU A 64 5.40 -9.89 6.62
N ALA A 65 4.93 -8.65 6.49
CA ALA A 65 5.49 -7.67 5.57
C ALA A 65 6.29 -6.64 6.36
N THR A 66 7.58 -6.54 6.07
CA THR A 66 8.43 -5.46 6.56
C THR A 66 8.57 -4.41 5.48
N CYS A 67 8.37 -3.15 5.84
CA CYS A 67 8.74 -2.01 5.00
C CYS A 67 9.88 -1.22 5.65
N MET A 68 10.87 -0.86 4.83
CA MET A 68 11.92 0.06 5.21
C MET A 68 11.97 1.21 4.20
N ALA A 69 11.79 2.43 4.69
CA ALA A 69 12.03 3.65 3.95
C ALA A 69 13.48 4.10 4.17
N ARG A 70 14.25 4.19 3.09
CA ARG A 70 15.63 4.71 3.13
C ARG A 70 15.66 6.12 2.56
N LEU A 71 16.08 7.07 3.38
CA LEU A 71 16.36 8.46 3.00
C LEU A 71 17.85 8.75 3.19
N SER A 72 18.33 9.87 2.64
CA SER A 72 19.74 10.23 2.78
C SER A 72 20.15 10.49 4.23
N ASN A 73 19.19 10.88 5.06
CA ASN A 73 19.37 11.20 6.47
C ASN A 73 19.10 10.01 7.43
N GLY A 74 18.73 8.82 6.92
CA GLY A 74 18.51 7.64 7.75
C GLY A 74 17.49 6.66 7.20
N ASN A 75 17.33 5.55 7.93
CA ASN A 75 16.39 4.47 7.58
C ASN A 75 15.25 4.41 8.61
N PHE A 76 14.03 4.27 8.13
CA PHE A 76 12.82 4.13 8.95
C PHE A 76 12.15 2.78 8.65
N THR A 77 11.89 1.97 9.67
CA THR A 77 11.33 0.63 9.50
C THR A 77 9.94 0.54 10.12
N ALA A 78 9.01 -0.07 9.39
CA ALA A 78 7.67 -0.41 9.85
C ALA A 78 7.37 -1.89 9.53
N ASN A 79 6.68 -2.57 10.43
CA ASN A 79 6.24 -3.96 10.25
C ASN A 79 4.72 -4.03 10.28
N SER A 80 4.17 -4.99 9.54
CA SER A 80 2.74 -5.27 9.54
C SER A 80 2.51 -6.77 9.40
N SER A 81 1.67 -7.31 10.28
CA SER A 81 1.11 -8.64 10.13
C SER A 81 -0.25 -8.55 9.45
N SER A 82 -0.49 -9.43 8.49
CA SER A 82 -1.81 -9.62 7.89
C SER A 82 -2.73 -10.26 8.93
N SER A 83 -3.36 -9.46 9.80
CA SER A 83 -4.65 -9.86 10.34
C SER A 83 -5.69 -9.71 9.23
N GLU A 84 -6.71 -10.56 9.20
CA GLU A 84 -7.88 -10.34 8.34
C GLU A 84 -8.45 -8.97 8.70
N MET A 85 -8.05 -7.95 7.95
CA MET A 85 -8.61 -6.62 8.06
C MET A 85 -10.05 -6.78 7.60
N LYS A 86 -10.98 -6.87 8.56
CA LYS A 86 -12.39 -6.64 8.31
C LYS A 86 -12.42 -5.26 7.67
N ALA A 87 -12.59 -5.20 6.35
CA ALA A 87 -12.71 -3.95 5.63
C ALA A 87 -13.81 -3.17 6.36
N GLU A 88 -13.43 -2.06 6.98
CA GLU A 88 -14.41 -1.16 7.54
C GLU A 88 -15.23 -0.67 6.35
N GLU A 89 -16.51 -1.04 6.34
CA GLU A 89 -17.43 -0.76 5.26
C GLU A 89 -17.50 0.75 5.09
N ILE A 90 -16.80 1.28 4.09
CA ILE A 90 -16.89 2.69 3.74
C ILE A 90 -18.31 2.89 3.21
N ASN A 91 -19.20 3.39 4.07
CA ASN A 91 -20.51 3.86 3.67
C ASN A 91 -20.31 4.99 2.66
N PRO A 92 -20.64 4.82 1.37
CA PRO A 92 -20.44 5.85 0.37
C PRO A 92 -21.51 6.92 0.53
N THR A 93 -21.38 7.75 1.56
CA THR A 93 -22.27 8.89 1.76
C THR A 93 -21.66 10.07 1.02
N ASN A 94 -22.27 10.39 -0.12
CA ASN A 94 -22.10 11.58 -0.97
C ASN A 94 -21.10 11.45 -2.11
N ILE A 95 -21.54 10.76 -3.16
CA ILE A 95 -21.04 10.89 -4.54
C ILE A 95 -21.35 12.32 -5.00
N CYS A 96 -20.35 13.03 -5.53
CA CYS A 96 -20.48 14.38 -6.04
C CYS A 96 -21.53 14.45 -7.16
N ASN A 97 -22.60 15.24 -6.98
CA ASN A 97 -23.52 15.57 -8.06
C ASN A 97 -22.84 16.57 -9.00
N THR A 98 -22.42 16.12 -10.18
CA THR A 98 -22.00 17.00 -11.27
C THR A 98 -23.24 17.58 -11.93
N THR A 99 -23.51 18.87 -11.70
CA THR A 99 -24.54 19.59 -12.46
C THR A 99 -23.94 20.01 -13.80
N ASP A 100 -24.25 19.27 -14.86
CA ASP A 100 -24.02 19.71 -16.24
C ASP A 100 -24.82 21.00 -16.47
N THR A 101 -24.13 22.13 -16.56
CA THR A 101 -24.73 23.37 -17.06
C THR A 101 -24.36 23.48 -18.53
N SER A 102 -25.16 22.83 -19.38
CA SER A 102 -25.25 23.18 -20.80
C SER A 102 -26.05 24.47 -20.88
N VAL A 103 -25.39 25.54 -21.31
CA VAL A 103 -26.06 26.79 -21.69
C VAL A 103 -25.85 26.94 -23.19
N GLU A 104 -26.97 27.05 -23.90
CA GLU A 104 -27.13 27.26 -25.34
C GLU A 104 -26.62 28.64 -25.79
#